data_AF-A0A3D1CPS0-F1
#
_entry.id   AF-A0A3D1CPS0-F1
#
_cell.length_a   1.000
_cell.length_b   1.000
_cell.length_c   1.000
_cell.angle_alpha   90.00
_cell.angle_beta   90.00
_cell.angle_gamma   90.00
#
_symmetry.space_group_name_H-M   'P 1'
#
loop_
_entity.id
_entity.type
_entity.pdbx_description
1 polymer ?
#
loop_
_entity_poly.entity_id
_entity_poly.type
_entity_poly.pdbx_seq_one_letter_code
_entity_poly.pdbx_strand_id
1 'polypeptide(L)'
;MYQRLLRTAFYTSLMTYVLLLVLEYKSPGFVSFVFSPHLVLLLAVIFGTLYASTKPVVTRRQWYYVPALVIGLVLAAIVWREGTMFGEFRLLLSLGCLLLPVWTVSFVK
;
A
#
# COMPACT_ATOMS: atom_id res chain seq x y z
N MET A 1 0.12 15.59 -19.86
CA MET A 1 -0.66 14.38 -20.24
C MET A 1 -0.32 13.17 -19.37
N TYR A 2 0.95 12.81 -19.22
CA TYR A 2 1.44 11.69 -18.40
C TYR A 2 0.93 11.65 -16.94
N GLN A 3 0.92 12.80 -16.23
CA GLN A 3 0.40 12.88 -14.86
C GLN A 3 -1.07 12.47 -14.71
N ARG A 4 -1.92 12.73 -15.71
CA ARG A 4 -3.34 12.36 -15.66
C ARG A 4 -3.52 10.85 -15.77
N LEU A 5 -2.74 10.21 -16.65
CA LEU A 5 -2.74 8.76 -16.84
C LEU A 5 -2.27 8.01 -15.59
N LEU A 6 -1.16 8.46 -14.97
CA LEU A 6 -0.67 7.88 -13.72
C LEU A 6 -1.67 8.02 -12.58
N ARG A 7 -2.33 9.18 -12.49
CA ARG A 7 -3.38 9.43 -11.49
C ARG A 7 -4.56 8.49 -11.67
N THR A 8 -5.05 8.33 -12.91
CA THR A 8 -6.16 7.41 -13.19
C THR A 8 -5.76 5.97 -12.94
N ALA A 9 -4.56 5.54 -13.37
CA ALA A 9 -4.06 4.18 -13.15
C ALA A 9 -3.89 3.84 -11.66
N PHE A 10 -3.45 4.82 -10.86
CA PHE A 10 -3.37 4.67 -9.41
C PHE A 10 -4.77 4.50 -8.78
N TYR A 11 -5.72 5.38 -9.11
CA TYR A 11 -7.07 5.27 -8.52
C TYR A 11 -7.82 4.04 -9.00
N THR A 12 -7.66 3.62 -10.27
CA THR A 12 -8.30 2.41 -10.76
C THR A 12 -7.73 1.17 -10.08
N SER A 13 -6.41 1.04 -9.98
CA SER A 13 -5.79 -0.09 -9.25
C SER A 13 -6.17 -0.11 -7.76
N LEU A 14 -6.19 1.05 -7.10
CA LEU A 14 -6.63 1.17 -5.71
C LEU A 14 -8.11 0.76 -5.54
N MET A 15 -9.01 1.27 -6.39
CA MET A 15 -10.43 0.91 -6.33
C MET A 15 -10.65 -0.56 -6.62
N THR A 16 -9.99 -1.12 -7.63
CA THR A 16 -10.04 -2.55 -7.94
C THR A 16 -9.57 -3.37 -6.75
N TYR A 17 -8.47 -2.99 -6.09
CA TYR A 17 -7.99 -3.69 -4.90
C TYR A 17 -9.02 -3.66 -3.76
N VAL A 18 -9.62 -2.50 -3.47
CA VAL A 18 -10.66 -2.38 -2.45
C VAL A 18 -11.87 -3.26 -2.79
N LEU A 19 -12.29 -3.28 -4.05
CA LEU A 19 -13.42 -4.09 -4.52
C LEU A 19 -13.13 -5.59 -4.37
N LEU A 20 -11.92 -6.02 -4.72
CA LEU A 20 -11.46 -7.40 -4.50
C LEU A 20 -11.41 -7.76 -3.02
N LEU A 21 -10.98 -6.84 -2.14
CA LEU A 21 -11.00 -7.04 -0.70
C LEU A 21 -12.44 -7.22 -0.17
N VAL A 22 -13.38 -6.40 -0.64
CA VAL A 22 -14.80 -6.52 -0.27
C VAL A 22 -15.39 -7.85 -0.75
N LEU A 23 -15.01 -8.30 -1.94
CA LEU A 23 -15.45 -9.59 -2.48
C LEU A 23 -14.86 -10.76 -1.69
N GLU A 24 -13.57 -10.70 -1.35
CA GLU A 24 -12.92 -11.72 -0.51
C GLU A 24 -13.54 -11.75 0.90
N TYR A 25 -13.92 -10.59 1.45
CA TYR A 25 -14.60 -10.51 2.74
C TYR A 25 -16.00 -11.14 2.70
N LYS A 26 -16.76 -10.93 1.62
CA LYS A 26 -18.10 -11.53 1.45
C LYS A 26 -18.05 -13.02 1.13
N SER A 27 -17.06 -13.43 0.33
CA SER A 27 -16.89 -14.80 -0.14
C SER A 27 -15.43 -15.22 0.06
N PRO A 28 -15.06 -15.70 1.26
CA PRO A 28 -13.67 -16.04 1.57
C PRO A 28 -13.17 -17.13 0.63
N GLY A 29 -12.00 -16.93 0.04
CA GLY A 29 -11.41 -17.86 -0.92
C GLY A 29 -11.78 -17.59 -2.38
N PHE A 30 -12.79 -16.77 -2.68
CA PHE A 30 -13.24 -16.58 -4.07
C PHE A 30 -12.22 -15.83 -4.92
N VAL A 31 -11.71 -14.70 -4.42
CA VAL A 31 -10.72 -13.92 -5.16
C VAL A 31 -9.40 -14.65 -5.13
N SER A 32 -8.97 -15.12 -3.96
CA SER A 32 -7.69 -15.81 -3.78
C SER A 32 -7.57 -17.14 -4.57
N PHE A 33 -8.69 -17.79 -4.93
CA PHE A 33 -8.70 -18.96 -5.81
C PHE A 33 -8.33 -18.63 -7.27
N VAL A 34 -8.79 -17.49 -7.78
CA VAL A 34 -8.59 -17.12 -9.20
C VAL A 34 -7.39 -16.19 -9.37
N PHE A 35 -7.14 -15.32 -8.39
CA PHE A 35 -6.15 -14.25 -8.52
C PHE A 35 -5.67 -13.75 -7.15
N SER A 36 -4.37 -13.60 -6.94
CA SER A 36 -3.86 -13.01 -5.70
C SER A 36 -4.16 -11.50 -5.63
N PRO A 37 -5.02 -11.02 -4.71
CA PRO A 37 -5.39 -9.60 -4.64
C PRO A 37 -4.18 -8.69 -4.36
N HIS A 38 -3.12 -9.25 -3.77
CA HIS A 38 -1.85 -8.57 -3.50
C HIS A 38 -1.12 -8.11 -4.77
N LEU A 39 -1.35 -8.75 -5.92
CA LEU A 39 -0.79 -8.28 -7.20
C LEU A 39 -1.40 -6.96 -7.65
N VAL A 40 -2.69 -6.74 -7.36
CA VAL A 40 -3.36 -5.46 -7.62
C VAL A 40 -2.84 -4.38 -6.66
N LEU A 41 -2.59 -4.74 -5.41
CA LEU A 41 -1.94 -3.84 -4.45
C LEU A 41 -0.54 -3.43 -4.92
N LEU A 42 0.25 -4.37 -5.45
CA LEU A 42 1.58 -4.08 -6.00
C LEU A 42 1.49 -3.07 -7.15
N LEU A 43 0.54 -3.24 -8.08
CA LEU A 43 0.27 -2.27 -9.16
C LEU A 43 -0.10 -0.89 -8.60
N ALA A 44 -0.96 -0.83 -7.58
CA ALA A 44 -1.32 0.42 -6.93
C ALA A 44 -0.10 1.11 -6.30
N VAL A 45 0.81 0.35 -5.67
CA VAL A 45 2.06 0.90 -5.12
C VAL A 45 2.97 1.43 -6.22
N ILE A 46 3.16 0.70 -7.32
CA ILE A 46 4.00 1.12 -8.45
C ILE A 46 3.46 2.40 -9.11
N PHE A 47 2.16 2.44 -9.42
CA PHE A 47 1.56 3.65 -10.00
C PHE A 47 1.53 4.82 -9.02
N GLY A 48 1.38 4.54 -7.72
CA GLY A 48 1.43 5.54 -6.65
C GLY A 48 2.79 6.20 -6.54
N THR A 49 3.88 5.42 -6.51
CA THR A 49 5.26 5.95 -6.45
C THR A 49 5.63 6.72 -7.71
N LEU A 50 5.26 6.22 -8.89
CA LEU A 50 5.46 6.92 -10.16
C LEU A 50 4.65 8.22 -10.25
N TYR A 51 3.42 8.24 -9.76
CA TYR A 51 2.62 9.47 -9.69
C TYR A 51 3.25 10.49 -8.74
N ALA A 52 3.69 10.04 -7.56
CA ALA A 52 4.28 10.91 -6.55
C ALA A 52 5.62 11.51 -7.00
N SER A 53 6.42 10.79 -7.79
CA SER A 53 7.69 11.29 -8.33
C SER A 53 7.52 12.44 -9.34
N THR A 54 6.36 12.58 -9.99
CA THR A 54 6.13 13.61 -11.03
C THR A 54 5.73 15.00 -10.52
N LYS A 55 5.46 15.19 -9.22
CA LYS A 55 5.11 16.51 -8.67
C LYS A 55 6.38 17.35 -8.37
N PRO A 56 6.36 18.69 -8.47
CA PRO A 56 7.47 19.51 -8.00
C PRO A 56 7.58 19.44 -6.47
N VAL A 57 8.80 19.45 -5.94
CA VAL A 57 9.07 19.40 -4.49
C VAL A 57 8.56 20.70 -3.86
N VAL A 58 7.35 20.65 -3.30
CA VAL A 58 6.87 21.72 -2.42
C VAL A 58 7.47 21.41 -1.05
N THR A 59 8.38 22.25 -0.59
CA THR A 59 8.97 22.16 0.76
C THR A 59 7.84 22.24 1.80
N ARG A 60 7.30 21.10 2.24
CA ARG A 60 6.13 21.09 3.15
C ARG A 60 6.31 20.15 4.34
N ARG A 61 6.45 20.83 5.49
CA ARG A 61 6.09 20.51 6.88
C ARG A 61 6.11 19.03 7.30
N GLN A 62 7.03 18.71 8.22
CA GLN A 62 7.28 17.42 8.87
C GLN A 62 6.05 16.75 9.56
N TRP A 63 4.89 17.38 9.60
CA TRP A 63 3.70 16.87 10.27
C TRP A 63 3.06 15.67 9.57
N TYR A 64 3.36 15.44 8.28
CA TYR A 64 2.87 14.26 7.53
C TYR A 64 3.55 12.94 7.93
N TYR A 65 4.71 12.98 8.60
CA TYR A 65 5.39 11.78 9.09
C TYR A 65 4.66 11.14 10.28
N VAL A 66 3.92 11.93 11.07
CA VAL A 66 3.17 11.44 12.23
C VAL A 66 2.08 10.44 11.83
N PRO A 67 1.11 10.78 10.94
CA PRO A 67 0.12 9.80 10.49
C PRO A 67 0.75 8.64 9.71
N ALA A 68 1.86 8.86 8.99
CA ALA A 68 2.60 7.80 8.30
C ALA A 68 3.11 6.73 9.27
N LEU A 69 3.71 7.17 10.37
CA LEU A 69 4.20 6.29 11.45
C LEU A 69 3.05 5.54 12.11
N VAL A 70 1.92 6.21 12.37
CA VAL A 70 0.74 5.54 12.93
C VAL A 70 0.21 4.46 11.99
N ILE A 71 0.09 4.76 10.69
CA ILE A 71 -0.33 3.79 9.67
C ILE A 71 0.67 2.62 9.57
N GLY A 72 1.97 2.89 9.63
CA GLY A 72 3.03 1.87 9.62
C GLY A 72 2.98 0.96 10.83
N LEU A 73 2.75 1.51 12.02
CA LEU A 73 2.56 0.74 13.24
C LEU A 73 1.33 -0.17 13.17
N VAL A 74 0.22 0.34 12.63
CA VAL A 74 -1.00 -0.46 12.44
C VAL A 74 -0.76 -1.60 11.44
N LEU A 75 -0.13 -1.32 10.30
CA LEU A 75 0.22 -2.35 9.32
C LEU A 75 1.18 -3.39 9.88
N ALA A 76 2.21 -2.96 10.60
CA ALA A 76 3.14 -3.85 11.28
C ALA A 76 2.43 -4.73 12.32
N ALA A 77 1.49 -4.18 13.09
CA ALA A 77 0.70 -4.94 14.06
C ALA A 77 -0.22 -5.97 13.40
N ILE A 78 -0.86 -5.61 12.27
CA ILE A 78 -1.69 -6.53 11.48
C ILE A 78 -0.83 -7.68 10.92
N VAL A 79 0.32 -7.36 10.32
CA VAL A 79 1.25 -8.36 9.79
C VAL A 79 1.84 -9.23 10.90
N TRP A 80 2.08 -8.68 12.07
CA TRP A 80 2.55 -9.44 13.22
C TRP A 80 1.50 -10.44 13.72
N ARG A 81 0.22 -10.04 13.69
CA ARG A 81 -0.92 -10.86 14.13
C ARG A 81 -1.28 -11.96 13.12
N GLU A 82 -1.41 -11.59 11.86
CA GLU A 82 -1.85 -12.50 10.78
C GLU A 82 -0.66 -13.27 10.16
N GLY A 83 0.57 -12.81 10.37
CA GLY A 83 1.77 -13.37 9.76
C GLY A 83 2.36 -14.59 10.47
N THR A 84 1.60 -15.27 11.33
CA THR A 84 2.01 -16.56 11.92
C THR A 84 2.38 -17.59 10.84
N MET A 85 1.75 -17.49 9.66
CA MET A 85 2.03 -18.32 8.48
C MET A 85 3.41 -18.06 7.85
N PHE A 86 4.06 -16.93 8.13
CA PHE A 86 5.35 -16.54 7.53
C PHE A 86 6.57 -16.90 8.39
N GLY A 87 6.37 -17.50 9.57
CA GLY A 87 7.47 -17.98 10.44
C GLY A 87 8.53 -16.91 10.71
N GLU A 88 9.78 -17.20 10.35
CA GLU A 88 10.94 -16.32 10.58
C GLU A 88 10.90 -15.03 9.74
N PHE A 89 10.22 -15.03 8.58
CA PHE A 89 10.08 -13.83 7.75
C PHE A 89 9.10 -12.80 8.33
N ARG A 90 8.33 -13.15 9.37
CA ARG A 90 7.35 -12.26 10.00
C ARG A 90 7.97 -10.97 10.53
N LEU A 91 9.19 -11.06 11.06
CA LEU A 91 9.91 -9.91 11.62
C LEU A 91 10.41 -8.96 10.52
N LEU A 92 10.92 -9.51 9.41
CA LEU A 92 11.32 -8.74 8.23
C LEU A 92 10.11 -8.07 7.55
N LEU A 93 9.01 -8.79 7.42
CA LEU A 93 7.77 -8.27 6.79
C LEU A 93 7.11 -7.17 7.62
N SER A 94 7.09 -7.30 8.95
CA SER A 94 6.56 -6.27 9.84
C SER A 94 7.43 -5.00 9.85
N LEU A 95 8.76 -5.14 9.85
CA LEU A 95 9.68 -4.02 9.67
C LEU A 95 9.49 -3.34 8.30
N GLY A 96 9.35 -4.12 7.23
CA GLY A 96 9.04 -3.60 5.90
C GLY A 96 7.73 -2.81 5.87
N CYS A 97 6.68 -3.31 6.52
CA CYS A 97 5.39 -2.63 6.63
C CYS A 97 5.41 -1.37 7.49
N LEU A 98 6.30 -1.30 8.48
CA LEU A 98 6.51 -0.09 9.28
C LEU A 98 7.22 1.00 8.46
N LEU A 99 8.22 0.59 7.67
CA LEU A 99 9.00 1.50 6.84
C LEU A 99 8.24 1.95 5.59
N LEU A 100 7.37 1.11 5.03
CA LEU A 100 6.59 1.40 3.82
C LEU A 100 5.88 2.76 3.84
N PRO A 101 5.06 3.10 4.86
CA PRO A 101 4.36 4.38 4.88
C PRO A 101 5.29 5.58 5.15
N VAL A 102 6.38 5.40 5.89
CA VAL A 102 7.42 6.44 6.02
C VAL A 102 8.10 6.69 4.68
N TRP A 103 8.39 5.61 3.96
CA TRP A 103 8.97 5.65 2.62
C TRP A 103 7.98 6.27 1.63
N THR A 104 6.69 5.89 1.64
CA THR A 104 5.69 6.52 0.77
C THR A 104 5.49 7.98 1.10
N VAL A 105 5.49 8.41 2.37
CA VAL A 105 5.42 9.84 2.71
C VAL A 105 6.66 10.61 2.26
N SER A 106 7.84 9.98 2.21
CA SER A 106 9.01 10.60 1.58
C SER A 106 8.88 10.79 0.07
N PHE A 107 8.04 9.99 -0.61
CA PHE A 107 7.69 10.17 -2.03
C PHE A 107 6.46 11.03 -2.27
N VAL A 108 5.53 11.09 -1.31
CA VAL A 108 4.33 11.94 -1.35
C VAL A 108 4.78 13.39 -1.15
N LYS A 109 5.07 14.01 -2.29
CA LYS A 109 5.31 15.45 -2.46
C LYS A 109 4.05 16.28 -2.23
#